data_AF-A0A5Z0CYS5-F1
#
_entry.id   AF-A0A5Z0CYS5-F1
#
_cell.length_a   1.000
_cell.length_b   1.000
_cell.length_c   1.000
_cell.angle_alpha   90.00
_cell.angle_beta   90.00
_cell.angle_gamma   90.00
#
_symmetry.space_group_name_H-M   'P 1'
#
loop_
_entity.id
_entity.type
_entity.pdbx_description
1 polymer ?
#
loop_
_entity_poly.entity_id
_entity_poly.type
_entity_poly.pdbx_seq_one_letter_code
_entity_poly.pdbx_strand_id
1 'polypeptide(L)' 'MIDFSTSNRGGKFQGEFTNIGQSYIVSASHMSTSSNTGK' A
#
# COMPACT_ATOMS: atom_id res chain seq x y z
N MET A 1 22.36 6.73 -0.40
CA MET A 1 21.26 6.24 -1.27
C MET A 1 20.08 5.93 -0.35
N ILE A 2 18.85 6.29 -0.76
CA ILE A 2 17.64 6.01 0.03
C ILE A 2 17.29 4.53 -0.11
N ASP A 3 16.94 3.86 0.99
CA ASP A 3 16.44 2.48 0.96
C ASP A 3 14.92 2.47 0.74
N PHE A 4 14.50 1.79 -0.33
CA PHE A 4 13.09 1.62 -0.69
C PHE A 4 12.56 0.21 -0.36
N SER A 5 13.26 -0.55 0.47
CA SER A 5 12.92 -1.96 0.78
C SER A 5 11.54 -2.11 1.42
N THR A 6 11.06 -1.06 2.09
CA THR A 6 9.77 -0.98 2.75
C THR A 6 8.61 -0.63 1.82
N SER A 7 8.88 -0.15 0.60
CA SER A 7 7.84 0.11 -0.40
C SER A 7 7.29 -1.21 -0.94
N ASN A 8 6.00 -1.26 -1.27
CA ASN A 8 5.48 -2.43 -1.99
C ASN A 8 6.10 -2.49 -3.39
N ARG A 9 6.89 -3.53 -3.68
CA ARG A 9 7.57 -3.69 -4.97
C ARG A 9 6.91 -4.75 -5.87
N GLY A 10 5.81 -5.37 -5.45
CA GLY A 10 5.22 -6.51 -6.16
C GLY A 10 3.70 -6.39 -6.39
N GLY A 11 3.25 -7.07 -7.44
CA GLY A 11 1.83 -7.21 -7.76
C GLY A 11 1.17 -5.94 -8.29
N LYS A 12 -0.16 -5.94 -8.28
CA LYS A 12 -1.02 -4.90 -8.88
C LYS A 12 -0.98 -3.53 -8.17
N PHE A 13 -0.39 -3.46 -6.98
CA PHE A 13 -0.35 -2.27 -6.13
C PHE A 13 1.09 -1.81 -5.85
N GLN A 14 1.99 -2.06 -6.82
CA GLN A 14 3.39 -1.69 -6.71
C GLN A 14 3.54 -0.17 -6.52
N GLY A 15 4.24 0.23 -5.47
CA GLY A 15 4.50 1.64 -5.14
C GLY A 15 3.35 2.37 -4.43
N GLU A 16 2.19 1.74 -4.24
CA GLU A 16 0.99 2.43 -3.71
C GLU A 16 0.98 2.57 -2.18
N PHE A 17 1.80 1.79 -1.48
CA PHE A 17 1.92 1.86 -0.03
C PHE A 17 3.34 1.57 0.46
N THR A 18 3.64 2.08 1.65
CA THR A 18 4.92 1.89 2.35
C THR A 18 4.67 1.26 3.71
N ASN A 19 5.44 0.22 4.04
CA ASN A 19 5.40 -0.40 5.36
C ASN A 19 6.07 0.52 6.39
N ILE A 20 5.35 0.83 7.48
CA ILE A 20 5.84 1.67 8.59
C ILE A 20 5.97 0.88 9.90
N GLY A 21 5.94 -0.45 9.82
CA GLY A 21 6.07 -1.38 10.92
C GLY A 21 5.75 -2.81 10.46
N GLN A 22 5.78 -3.78 11.38
CA GLN A 22 5.50 -5.19 11.04
C GLN A 22 4.04 -5.43 10.61
N SER A 23 3.12 -4.56 11.00
CA SER A 23 1.67 -4.75 10.79
C SER A 23 0.95 -3.54 10.20
N TYR A 24 1.68 -2.46 9.88
CA TYR A 24 1.09 -1.19 9.45
C TYR A 24 1.67 -0.71 8.13
N ILE A 25 0.80 -0.18 7.28
CA ILE A 25 1.15 0.46 6.02
C ILE A 25 0.58 1.88 5.99
N VAL A 26 1.24 2.75 5.24
CA VAL A 26 0.72 4.06 4.86
C VAL A 26 0.47 4.06 3.35
N SER A 27 -0.70 4.51 2.95
CA SER A 27 -1.10 4.71 1.56
C SER A 27 -1.88 6.03 1.43
N ALA A 28 -2.10 6.48 0.20
CA ALA A 28 -2.97 7.61 -0.04
C ALA A 28 -4.44 7.20 0.15
N SER A 29 -5.26 8.03 0.81
CA SER A 29 -6.65 7.67 1.15
C SER A 29 -7.54 7.31 -0.04
N HIS A 30 -7.27 7.89 -1.23
CA HIS A 30 -8.01 7.59 -2.46
C HIS A 30 -7.66 6.22 -3.08
N MET A 31 -6.61 5.56 -2.60
CA MET A 31 -6.26 4.16 -2.95
C MET A 31 -7.05 3.15 -2.12
N SER A 32 -7.91 3.60 -1.19
CA SER A 32 -8.82 2.72 -0.48
C SER A 32 -9.87 2.17 -1.46
N THR A 33 -9.64 0.98 -2.00
CA THR A 33 -10.69 0.26 -2.73
C THR A 33 -11.69 -0.27 -1.72
N SER A 34 -12.61 0.58 -1.26
CA SER A 34 -13.89 0.10 -0.75
C SER A 34 -14.66 -0.46 -1.94
N SER A 35 -14.40 -1.72 -2.29
CA SER A 35 -15.29 -2.45 -3.18
C SER A 35 -16.52 -2.79 -2.35
N ASN A 36 -17.49 -1.87 -2.34
CA ASN A 36 -18.81 -2.15 -1.80
C ASN A 36 -19.56 -3.05 -2.81
N THR A 37 -19.05 -4.25 -3.05
CA THR A 37 -19.78 -5.33 -3.74
C THR A 37 -20.69 -5.99 -2.71
N GLY A 38 -21.65 -5.19 -2.24
CA GLY A 38 -22.70 -5.54 -1.29
C GLY A 38 -24.01 -4.89 -1.74
N LYS A 39 -24.46 -5.26 -2.94
CA LYS A 39 -25.86 -5.26 -3.35
C LYS A 39 -26.16 -6.62 -3.98
#